data_AF-A0A7Y5MZ91-F1
#
_entry.id   AF-A0A7Y5MZ91-F1
#
_cell.length_a   1.000
_cell.length_b   1.000
_cell.length_c   1.000
_cell.angle_alpha   90.00
_cell.angle_beta   90.00
_cell.angle_gamma   90.00
#
_symmetry.space_group_name_H-M   'P 1'
#
loop_
_entity.id
_entity.type
_entity.pdbx_description
1 polymer ?
#
loop_
_entity_poly.entity_id
_entity_poly.type
_entity_poly.pdbx_seq_one_letter_code
_entity_poly.pdbx_strand_id
1 'polypeptide(L)'
;RAWILLAQLALDAGDEAACLTAALEARKADMRERGPLRFLARLAGALQNPEPLLKSFDEALATQEDPEARFAALFGAWTACTKLAVAAGRDPDGQDAHAYWARLRDLDPGQVDALSRRYQVVSLLPTYTEETSAVKQMIEEQRVGLPAKVQSLDRLMLLWRAEDCLRLGAARPSIAALRALEKAEPALPGLRLMLATALFVARQDGPCRDLLASLLAEAKAEPDELMALQWQLDLRAGKAPELARALEARGEQTTQAALWTLAVARLHTYRRGEGKAGGGK
;
A
#
# COMPACT_ATOMS: atom_id res chain seq x y z
N ARG A 1 -16.32 5.14 13.37
CA ARG A 1 -16.37 3.84 12.61
C ARG A 1 -17.33 3.88 11.41
N ALA A 2 -18.63 4.15 11.59
CA ALA A 2 -19.58 4.23 10.45
C ALA A 2 -19.14 5.25 9.37
N TRP A 3 -18.65 6.43 9.79
CA TRP A 3 -18.09 7.43 8.89
C TRP A 3 -16.88 6.96 8.07
N ILE A 4 -16.00 6.13 8.66
CA ILE A 4 -14.85 5.56 7.95
C ILE A 4 -15.33 4.62 6.84
N LEU A 5 -16.32 3.77 7.15
CA LEU A 5 -16.91 2.88 6.15
C LEU A 5 -17.58 3.66 5.01
N LEU A 6 -18.30 4.74 5.32
CA LEU A 6 -18.90 5.62 4.31
C LEU A 6 -17.82 6.27 3.42
N ALA A 7 -16.72 6.73 4.01
CA ALA A 7 -15.60 7.28 3.25
C ALA A 7 -14.97 6.23 2.31
N GLN A 8 -14.79 4.99 2.77
CA GLN A 8 -14.30 3.89 1.94
C GLN A 8 -15.23 3.57 0.76
N LEU A 9 -16.54 3.52 1.01
CA LEU A 9 -17.54 3.27 -0.03
C LEU A 9 -17.58 4.41 -1.05
N ALA A 10 -17.52 5.67 -0.60
CA ALA A 10 -17.45 6.83 -1.48
C ALA A 10 -16.18 6.83 -2.33
N LEU A 11 -15.03 6.51 -1.73
CA LEU A 11 -13.77 6.38 -2.46
C LEU A 11 -13.84 5.29 -3.54
N ASP A 12 -14.37 4.10 -3.22
CA ASP A 12 -14.52 3.01 -4.20
C ASP A 12 -15.50 3.37 -5.33
N ALA A 13 -16.52 4.19 -5.02
CA ALA A 13 -17.43 4.75 -6.02
C ALA A 13 -16.81 5.87 -6.87
N GLY A 14 -15.61 6.36 -6.52
CA GLY A 14 -14.94 7.48 -7.19
C GLY A 14 -15.46 8.86 -6.75
N ASP A 15 -16.29 8.94 -5.72
CA ASP A 15 -16.77 10.20 -5.15
C ASP A 15 -15.79 10.70 -4.09
N GLU A 16 -14.71 11.35 -4.54
CA GLU A 16 -13.67 11.87 -3.65
C GLU A 16 -14.19 12.99 -2.73
N ALA A 17 -15.22 13.74 -3.15
CA ALA A 17 -15.83 14.79 -2.35
C ALA A 17 -16.59 14.20 -1.16
N ALA A 18 -17.50 13.24 -1.41
CA ALA A 18 -18.22 12.56 -0.34
C ALA A 18 -17.26 11.77 0.58
N CYS A 19 -16.21 11.17 0.01
CA CYS A 19 -15.16 10.51 0.76
C CYS A 19 -14.48 11.47 1.75
N LEU A 20 -14.03 12.64 1.27
CA LEU A 20 -13.41 13.66 2.10
C LEU A 20 -14.35 14.15 3.20
N THR A 21 -15.61 14.43 2.87
CA THR A 21 -16.61 14.85 3.86
C THR A 21 -16.76 13.79 4.96
N ALA A 22 -17.00 12.53 4.60
CA ALA A 22 -17.18 11.46 5.59
C ALA A 22 -15.92 11.22 6.43
N ALA A 23 -14.73 11.32 5.83
CA ALA A 23 -13.45 11.14 6.51
C ALA A 23 -13.19 12.25 7.55
N LEU A 24 -13.51 13.50 7.21
CA LEU A 24 -13.39 14.63 8.13
C LEU A 24 -14.42 14.56 9.25
N GLU A 25 -15.65 14.11 8.97
CA GLU A 25 -16.66 13.85 10.02
C GLU A 25 -16.22 12.72 10.97
N ALA A 26 -15.56 11.67 10.46
CA ALA A 26 -14.96 10.64 11.31
C ALA A 26 -13.92 11.23 12.28
N ARG A 27 -13.13 12.19 11.82
CA ARG A 27 -12.11 12.88 12.63
C ARG A 27 -12.73 13.81 13.67
N LYS A 28 -13.80 14.53 13.34
CA LYS A 28 -14.53 15.40 14.28
C LYS A 28 -15.23 14.60 15.37
N ALA A 29 -15.81 13.46 15.03
CA ALA A 29 -16.55 12.61 15.95
C ALA A 29 -15.67 12.08 17.10
N ASP A 30 -14.39 11.83 16.83
CA ASP A 30 -13.41 11.52 17.88
C ASP A 30 -12.04 12.10 17.55
N MET A 31 -11.76 13.26 18.15
CA MET A 31 -10.50 13.97 17.95
C MET A 31 -9.32 13.34 18.70
N ARG A 32 -9.52 12.36 19.59
CA ARG A 32 -8.43 11.72 20.36
C ARG A 32 -8.11 10.32 19.87
N GLU A 33 -9.02 9.69 19.11
CA GLU A 33 -8.78 8.35 18.56
C GLU A 33 -7.72 8.35 17.44
N ARG A 34 -6.77 7.41 17.53
CA ARG A 34 -5.72 7.18 16.52
C ARG A 34 -6.28 6.69 15.17
N GLY A 35 -7.38 5.94 15.22
CA GLY A 35 -7.98 5.25 14.08
C GLY A 35 -8.35 6.18 12.92
N PRO A 36 -9.17 7.22 13.15
CA PRO A 36 -9.52 8.22 12.13
C PRO A 36 -8.28 8.90 11.52
N LEU A 37 -7.27 9.22 12.32
CA LEU A 37 -6.07 9.89 11.84
C LEU A 37 -5.20 8.98 10.95
N ARG A 38 -5.04 7.70 11.32
CA ARG A 38 -4.41 6.69 10.46
C ARG A 38 -5.14 6.48 9.15
N PHE A 39 -6.47 6.58 9.16
CA PHE A 39 -7.28 6.53 7.96
C PHE A 39 -7.01 7.75 7.05
N LEU A 40 -7.06 8.98 7.60
CA LEU A 40 -6.74 10.19 6.85
C LEU A 40 -5.33 10.16 6.25
N ALA A 41 -4.34 9.66 7.00
CA ALA A 41 -2.96 9.56 6.54
C ALA A 41 -2.81 8.70 5.28
N ARG A 42 -3.54 7.58 5.19
CA ARG A 42 -3.61 6.74 3.98
C ARG A 42 -4.43 7.39 2.88
N LEU A 43 -5.49 8.12 3.24
CA LEU A 43 -6.33 8.85 2.29
C LEU A 43 -5.51 9.90 1.52
N ALA A 44 -4.49 10.50 2.14
CA ALA A 44 -3.57 11.42 1.47
C ALA A 44 -2.91 10.81 0.22
N GLY A 45 -2.47 9.54 0.29
CA GLY A 45 -1.92 8.87 -0.89
C GLY A 45 -2.99 8.34 -1.85
N ALA A 46 -4.19 8.04 -1.35
CA ALA A 46 -5.30 7.55 -2.16
C ALA A 46 -5.96 8.63 -3.03
N LEU A 47 -6.20 9.85 -2.54
CA LEU A 47 -6.95 10.90 -3.26
C LEU A 47 -6.19 11.52 -4.44
N GLN A 48 -6.87 12.11 -5.42
CA GLN A 48 -6.19 12.91 -6.45
C GLN A 48 -5.66 14.22 -5.86
N ASN A 49 -6.49 14.91 -5.08
CA ASN A 49 -6.11 16.12 -4.37
C ASN A 49 -6.17 15.92 -2.84
N PRO A 50 -5.02 15.76 -2.15
CA PRO A 50 -4.98 15.60 -0.69
C PRO A 50 -4.96 16.93 0.10
N GLU A 51 -4.95 18.09 -0.56
CA GLU A 51 -4.86 19.41 0.08
C GLU A 51 -5.86 19.62 1.24
N PRO A 52 -7.15 19.24 1.13
CA PRO A 52 -8.11 19.46 2.20
C PRO A 52 -7.78 18.74 3.52
N LEU A 53 -6.89 17.74 3.48
CA LEU A 53 -6.47 16.98 4.66
C LEU A 53 -5.40 17.69 5.49
N LEU A 54 -4.64 18.63 4.90
CA LEU A 54 -3.48 19.27 5.55
C LEU A 54 -3.86 19.93 6.87
N LYS A 55 -4.93 20.72 6.87
CA LYS A 55 -5.43 21.41 8.07
C LYS A 55 -5.71 20.42 9.21
N SER A 56 -6.30 19.26 8.90
CA SER A 56 -6.59 18.24 9.92
C SER A 56 -5.33 17.58 10.48
N PHE A 57 -4.27 17.45 9.70
CA PHE A 57 -2.98 16.97 10.20
C PHE A 57 -2.32 18.01 11.10
N ASP A 58 -2.31 19.30 10.71
CA ASP A 58 -1.73 20.36 11.53
C ASP A 58 -2.46 20.52 12.87
N GLU A 59 -3.80 20.47 12.86
CA GLU A 59 -4.61 20.45 14.08
C GLU A 59 -4.29 19.25 14.97
N ALA A 60 -4.08 18.06 14.39
CA ALA A 60 -3.68 16.88 15.14
C ALA A 60 -2.27 17.05 15.75
N LEU A 61 -1.32 17.61 15.01
CA LEU A 61 0.04 17.85 15.52
C LEU A 61 0.09 18.88 16.65
N ALA A 62 -0.84 19.83 16.66
CA ALA A 62 -0.97 20.83 17.72
C ALA A 62 -1.64 20.29 18.99
N THR A 63 -2.47 19.26 18.88
CA THR A 63 -3.36 18.82 19.99
C THR A 63 -3.06 17.42 20.51
N GLN A 64 -2.35 16.57 19.76
CA GLN A 64 -2.06 15.20 20.15
C GLN A 64 -0.65 15.07 20.73
N GLU A 65 -0.59 14.41 21.89
CA GLU A 65 0.68 14.04 22.54
C GLU A 65 1.09 12.60 22.21
N ASP A 66 0.13 11.77 21.77
CA ASP A 66 0.34 10.37 21.46
C ASP A 66 1.32 10.17 20.27
N PRO A 67 2.43 9.42 20.45
CA PRO A 67 3.43 9.23 19.39
C PRO A 67 2.86 8.59 18.12
N GLU A 68 1.96 7.61 18.24
CA GLU A 68 1.40 6.93 17.08
C GLU A 68 0.43 7.83 16.29
N ALA A 69 -0.35 8.67 16.98
CA ALA A 69 -1.19 9.68 16.35
C ALA A 69 -0.34 10.75 15.66
N ARG A 70 0.70 11.24 16.33
CA ARG A 70 1.64 12.21 15.76
C ARG A 70 2.34 11.65 14.53
N PHE A 71 2.75 10.37 14.57
CA PHE A 71 3.32 9.67 13.42
C PHE A 71 2.33 9.65 12.25
N ALA A 72 1.08 9.26 12.49
CA ALA A 72 0.06 9.24 11.45
C ALA A 72 -0.18 10.63 10.82
N ALA A 73 -0.23 11.69 11.64
CA ALA A 73 -0.37 13.05 11.13
C ALA A 73 0.84 13.52 10.32
N LEU A 74 2.07 13.29 10.81
CA LEU A 74 3.30 13.65 10.10
C LEU A 74 3.43 12.88 8.78
N PHE A 75 3.16 11.57 8.79
CA PHE A 75 3.20 10.73 7.60
C PHE A 75 2.14 11.16 6.56
N GLY A 76 0.93 11.48 7.01
CA GLY A 76 -0.16 11.97 6.17
C GLY A 76 0.16 13.34 5.55
N ALA A 77 0.66 14.28 6.37
CA ALA A 77 1.04 15.61 5.92
C ALA A 77 2.21 15.57 4.93
N TRP A 78 3.26 14.81 5.24
CA TRP A 78 4.38 14.59 4.33
C TRP A 78 3.92 14.02 2.99
N THR A 79 3.11 12.94 3.01
CA THR A 79 2.53 12.36 1.80
C THR A 79 1.74 13.41 1.00
N ALA A 80 0.88 14.19 1.65
CA ALA A 80 0.07 15.20 0.99
C ALA A 80 0.93 16.29 0.35
N CYS A 81 1.91 16.84 1.08
CA CYS A 81 2.83 17.85 0.58
C CYS A 81 3.66 17.35 -0.60
N THR A 82 4.21 16.14 -0.53
CA THR A 82 4.95 15.54 -1.65
C THR A 82 4.07 15.43 -2.90
N LYS A 83 2.84 14.94 -2.76
CA LYS A 83 1.91 14.83 -3.89
C LYS A 83 1.55 16.19 -4.51
N LEU A 84 1.29 17.19 -3.67
CA LEU A 84 0.97 18.55 -4.14
C LEU A 84 2.17 19.23 -4.79
N ALA A 85 3.38 18.99 -4.30
CA ALA A 85 4.61 19.46 -4.93
C ALA A 85 4.76 18.85 -6.33
N VAL A 86 4.59 17.53 -6.46
CA VAL A 86 4.62 16.82 -7.75
C VAL A 86 3.57 17.36 -8.71
N ALA A 87 2.31 17.49 -8.27
CA ALA A 87 1.22 18.02 -9.10
C ALA A 87 1.49 19.46 -9.59
N ALA A 88 2.26 20.24 -8.83
CA ALA A 88 2.67 21.59 -9.18
C ALA A 88 3.99 21.65 -9.99
N GLY A 89 4.58 20.51 -10.37
CA GLY A 89 5.86 20.45 -11.06
C GLY A 89 7.05 20.91 -10.21
N ARG A 90 6.94 20.81 -8.89
CA ARG A 90 7.98 21.18 -7.92
C ARG A 90 8.71 19.96 -7.38
N ASP A 91 9.81 20.19 -6.69
CA ASP A 91 10.59 19.15 -6.01
C ASP A 91 9.71 18.39 -4.99
N PRO A 92 9.56 17.06 -5.09
CA PRO A 92 8.81 16.24 -4.14
C PRO A 92 9.37 16.26 -2.71
N ASP A 93 10.66 16.60 -2.53
CA ASP A 93 11.32 16.82 -1.23
C ASP A 93 11.50 18.32 -0.93
N GLY A 94 10.65 19.17 -1.51
CA GLY A 94 10.65 20.61 -1.23
C GLY A 94 10.48 20.94 0.27
N GLN A 95 10.78 22.18 0.65
CA GLN A 95 10.88 22.63 2.05
C GLN A 95 9.72 22.18 2.94
N ASP A 96 8.47 22.27 2.46
CA ASP A 96 7.28 21.88 3.23
C ASP A 96 7.25 20.37 3.51
N ALA A 97 7.49 19.53 2.49
CA ALA A 97 7.54 18.08 2.65
C ALA A 97 8.72 17.67 3.54
N HIS A 98 9.88 18.28 3.33
CA HIS A 98 11.09 18.03 4.11
C HIS A 98 10.90 18.35 5.60
N ALA A 99 10.20 19.43 5.93
CA ALA A 99 9.92 19.81 7.31
C ALA A 99 9.08 18.76 8.06
N TYR A 100 8.05 18.19 7.41
CA TYR A 100 7.28 17.08 7.99
C TYR A 100 8.11 15.80 8.07
N TRP A 101 8.91 15.50 7.04
CA TRP A 101 9.76 14.31 7.01
C TRP A 101 10.80 14.32 8.14
N ALA A 102 11.51 15.44 8.36
CA ALA A 102 12.53 15.54 9.41
C ALA A 102 11.94 15.20 10.79
N ARG A 103 10.75 15.75 11.09
CA ARG A 103 10.02 15.45 12.32
C ARG A 103 9.53 14.00 12.38
N LEU A 104 9.11 13.43 11.25
CA LEU A 104 8.64 12.04 11.16
C LEU A 104 9.77 11.06 11.48
N ARG A 105 10.94 11.28 10.88
CA ARG A 105 12.17 10.50 11.10
C ARG A 105 12.58 10.51 12.56
N ASP A 106 12.51 11.67 13.20
CA ASP A 106 12.95 11.82 14.59
C ASP A 106 11.94 11.20 15.58
N LEU A 107 10.66 11.10 15.21
CA LEU A 107 9.61 10.50 16.03
C LEU A 107 9.65 8.97 16.01
N ASP A 108 9.92 8.37 14.85
CA ASP A 108 10.10 6.93 14.72
C ASP A 108 11.00 6.60 13.51
N PRO A 109 12.31 6.32 13.73
CA PRO A 109 13.27 6.17 12.64
C PRO A 109 13.07 4.87 11.83
N GLY A 110 12.15 3.99 12.24
CA GLY A 110 12.06 2.63 11.74
C GLY A 110 10.73 2.24 11.09
N GLN A 111 9.78 3.16 10.89
CA GLN A 111 8.48 2.75 10.33
C GLN A 111 8.57 2.37 8.85
N VAL A 112 8.23 1.12 8.54
CA VAL A 112 8.33 0.51 7.20
C VAL A 112 7.64 1.35 6.13
N ASP A 113 6.42 1.83 6.38
CA ASP A 113 5.65 2.62 5.41
C ASP A 113 6.36 3.94 5.07
N ALA A 114 6.94 4.61 6.07
CA ALA A 114 7.65 5.87 5.91
C ALA A 114 8.97 5.68 5.16
N LEU A 115 9.75 4.66 5.55
CA LEU A 115 11.00 4.30 4.87
C LEU A 115 10.76 3.87 3.42
N SER A 116 9.72 3.09 3.15
CA SER A 116 9.39 2.60 1.80
C SER A 116 9.11 3.75 0.85
N ARG A 117 8.28 4.71 1.28
CA ARG A 117 7.97 5.90 0.46
C ARG A 117 9.18 6.78 0.27
N ARG A 118 10.00 6.98 1.31
CA ARG A 118 11.21 7.79 1.19
C ARG A 118 12.14 7.16 0.18
N TYR A 119 12.38 5.85 0.29
CA TYR A 119 13.19 5.10 -0.67
C TYR A 119 12.70 5.30 -2.10
N GLN A 120 11.39 5.22 -2.34
CA GLN A 120 10.81 5.43 -3.68
C GLN A 120 11.00 6.85 -4.20
N VAL A 121 10.85 7.88 -3.35
CA VAL A 121 11.11 9.28 -3.72
C VAL A 121 12.59 9.50 -4.02
N VAL A 122 13.49 9.18 -3.08
CA VAL A 122 14.93 9.44 -3.26
C VAL A 122 15.53 8.63 -4.41
N SER A 123 14.97 7.44 -4.70
CA SER A 123 15.37 6.63 -5.86
C SER A 123 15.05 7.29 -7.21
N LEU A 124 14.12 8.26 -7.27
CA LEU A 124 13.82 9.05 -8.46
C LEU A 124 14.73 10.26 -8.61
N LEU A 125 15.43 10.66 -7.55
CA LEU A 125 16.22 11.89 -7.50
C LEU A 125 17.72 11.57 -7.66
N PRO A 126 18.36 11.90 -8.80
CA PRO A 126 19.74 11.51 -9.08
C PRO A 126 20.78 12.05 -8.08
N THR A 127 20.47 13.14 -7.38
CA THR A 127 21.35 13.78 -6.38
C THR A 127 21.42 13.05 -5.05
N TYR A 128 20.53 12.09 -4.79
CA TYR A 128 20.36 11.44 -3.49
C TYR A 128 20.91 10.01 -3.46
N THR A 129 22.02 9.72 -4.16
CA THR A 129 22.59 8.37 -4.24
C THR A 129 23.05 7.81 -2.89
N GLU A 130 23.69 8.65 -2.05
CA GLU A 130 24.12 8.28 -0.70
C GLU A 130 22.92 8.05 0.23
N GLU A 131 21.94 8.96 0.19
CA GLU A 131 20.70 8.83 0.96
C GLU A 131 19.88 7.61 0.56
N THR A 132 19.78 7.34 -0.75
CA THR A 132 19.12 6.13 -1.27
C THR A 132 19.76 4.87 -0.71
N SER A 133 21.09 4.83 -0.64
CA SER A 133 21.84 3.69 -0.10
C SER A 133 21.63 3.54 1.41
N ALA A 134 21.61 4.63 2.16
CA ALA A 134 21.34 4.61 3.60
C ALA A 134 19.92 4.13 3.91
N VAL A 135 18.91 4.65 3.21
CA VAL A 135 17.51 4.22 3.41
C VAL A 135 17.32 2.76 2.97
N LYS A 136 17.98 2.34 1.89
CA LYS A 136 17.98 0.93 1.44
C LYS A 136 18.49 0.01 2.56
N GLN A 137 19.63 0.34 3.16
CA GLN A 137 20.21 -0.46 4.25
C GLN A 137 19.24 -0.58 5.42
N MET A 138 18.61 0.53 5.84
CA MET A 138 17.60 0.52 6.92
C MET A 138 16.42 -0.42 6.62
N ILE A 139 15.94 -0.46 5.37
CA ILE A 139 14.85 -1.36 4.97
C ILE A 139 15.31 -2.82 4.96
N GLU A 140 16.52 -3.10 4.46
CA GLU A 140 17.09 -4.44 4.41
C GLU A 140 17.30 -5.02 5.81
N GLU A 141 17.74 -4.20 6.77
CA GLU A 141 17.88 -4.57 8.18
C GLU A 141 16.54 -5.00 8.81
N GLN A 142 15.43 -4.44 8.35
CA GLN A 142 14.08 -4.81 8.79
C GLN A 142 13.51 -6.07 8.12
N ARG A 143 14.22 -6.67 7.16
CA ARG A 143 13.84 -7.93 6.47
C ARG A 143 12.46 -7.90 5.81
N VAL A 144 12.00 -6.72 5.41
CA VAL A 144 10.68 -6.51 4.76
C VAL A 144 10.74 -6.53 3.23
N GLY A 145 11.94 -6.57 2.64
CA GLY A 145 12.13 -6.49 1.20
C GLY A 145 12.07 -5.06 0.68
N LEU A 146 12.70 -4.80 -0.45
CA LEU A 146 12.73 -3.45 -1.03
C LEU A 146 11.43 -3.15 -1.77
N PRO A 147 10.85 -1.94 -1.60
CA PRO A 147 9.67 -1.54 -2.35
C PRO A 147 10.04 -1.34 -3.83
N ALA A 148 9.05 -1.49 -4.71
CA ALA A 148 9.26 -1.31 -6.14
C ALA A 148 9.63 0.14 -6.48
N LYS A 149 10.52 0.30 -7.47
CA LYS A 149 10.93 1.59 -8.00
C LYS A 149 10.30 1.81 -9.36
N VAL A 150 9.76 2.99 -9.55
CA VAL A 150 9.24 3.49 -10.83
C VAL A 150 10.22 4.46 -11.46
N GLN A 151 9.98 4.84 -12.71
CA GLN A 151 10.90 5.69 -13.49
C GLN A 151 10.51 7.17 -13.50
N SER A 152 9.32 7.54 -13.01
CA SER A 152 8.88 8.93 -12.96
C SER A 152 7.98 9.22 -11.77
N LEU A 153 7.84 10.50 -11.44
CA LEU A 153 6.97 10.97 -10.36
C LEU A 153 5.50 10.64 -10.62
N ASP A 154 5.00 10.83 -11.84
CA ASP A 154 3.60 10.48 -12.19
C ASP A 154 3.29 9.01 -11.91
N ARG A 155 4.23 8.12 -12.23
CA ARG A 155 4.11 6.69 -11.99
C ARG A 155 4.18 6.36 -10.50
N LEU A 156 4.94 7.14 -9.73
CA LEU A 156 5.01 7.01 -8.27
C LEU A 156 3.66 7.37 -7.64
N MET A 157 3.03 8.45 -8.14
CA MET A 157 1.70 8.85 -7.67
C MET A 157 0.65 7.77 -7.95
N LEU A 158 0.72 7.12 -9.13
CA LEU A 158 -0.14 5.98 -9.46
C LEU A 158 0.13 4.78 -8.54
N LEU A 159 1.40 4.47 -8.26
CA LEU A 159 1.77 3.37 -7.36
C LEU A 159 1.24 3.61 -5.94
N TRP A 160 1.49 4.79 -5.37
CA TRP A 160 0.99 5.15 -4.04
C TRP A 160 -0.53 5.14 -3.97
N ARG A 161 -1.21 5.68 -4.99
CA ARG A 161 -2.67 5.60 -5.09
C ARG A 161 -3.14 4.15 -5.09
N ALA A 162 -2.51 3.28 -5.87
CA ALA A 162 -2.88 1.88 -5.95
C ALA A 162 -2.73 1.16 -4.60
N GLU A 163 -1.59 1.33 -3.93
CA GLU A 163 -1.32 0.70 -2.65
C GLU A 163 -2.28 1.18 -1.55
N ASP A 164 -2.50 2.50 -1.44
CA ASP A 164 -3.34 3.05 -0.38
C ASP A 164 -4.81 2.74 -0.60
N CYS A 165 -5.28 2.80 -1.84
CA CYS A 165 -6.63 2.35 -2.17
C CYS A 165 -6.84 0.87 -1.78
N LEU A 166 -5.85 0.00 -2.00
CA LEU A 166 -5.93 -1.41 -1.54
C LEU A 166 -5.97 -1.52 -0.02
N ARG A 167 -5.07 -0.81 0.69
CA ARG A 167 -5.05 -0.79 2.17
C ARG A 167 -6.37 -0.27 2.75
N LEU A 168 -7.05 0.62 2.04
CA LEU A 168 -8.33 1.19 2.42
C LEU A 168 -9.54 0.36 1.95
N GLY A 169 -9.33 -0.68 1.13
CA GLY A 169 -10.41 -1.50 0.58
C GLY A 169 -11.15 -0.89 -0.63
N ALA A 170 -10.66 0.21 -1.19
CA ALA A 170 -11.18 0.83 -2.40
C ALA A 170 -10.56 0.21 -3.66
N ALA A 171 -11.03 -0.99 -4.01
CA ALA A 171 -10.40 -1.81 -5.04
C ALA A 171 -10.51 -1.20 -6.46
N ARG A 172 -11.62 -0.54 -6.80
CA ARG A 172 -11.83 -0.02 -8.17
C ARG A 172 -10.84 1.08 -8.55
N PRO A 173 -10.64 2.15 -7.74
CA PRO A 173 -9.60 3.13 -8.01
C PRO A 173 -8.18 2.52 -8.05
N SER A 174 -7.93 1.47 -7.26
CA SER A 174 -6.64 0.76 -7.30
C SER A 174 -6.43 0.03 -8.63
N ILE A 175 -7.42 -0.73 -9.11
CA ILE A 175 -7.36 -1.41 -10.41
C ILE A 175 -7.09 -0.42 -11.54
N ALA A 176 -7.75 0.74 -11.52
CA ALA A 176 -7.54 1.77 -12.53
C ALA A 176 -6.09 2.29 -12.54
N ALA A 177 -5.55 2.60 -11.35
CA ALA A 177 -4.16 3.05 -11.21
C ALA A 177 -3.15 1.97 -11.63
N LEU A 178 -3.39 0.71 -11.23
CA LEU A 178 -2.52 -0.43 -11.56
C LEU A 178 -2.51 -0.73 -13.05
N ARG A 179 -3.66 -0.67 -13.75
CA ARG A 179 -3.72 -0.85 -15.20
C ARG A 179 -3.01 0.28 -15.96
N ALA A 180 -3.16 1.53 -15.48
CA ALA A 180 -2.42 2.66 -16.06
C ALA A 180 -0.90 2.47 -15.88
N LEU A 181 -0.48 2.00 -14.69
CA LEU A 181 0.91 1.72 -14.39
C LEU A 181 1.44 0.50 -15.19
N GLU A 182 0.63 -0.54 -15.38
CA GLU A 182 1.00 -1.73 -16.17
C GLU A 182 1.26 -1.40 -17.64
N LYS A 183 0.48 -0.48 -18.21
CA LYS A 183 0.72 0.03 -19.56
C LYS A 183 2.04 0.80 -19.66
N ALA A 184 2.44 1.50 -18.60
CA ALA A 184 3.63 2.35 -18.59
C ALA A 184 4.91 1.61 -18.16
N GLU A 185 4.78 0.64 -17.25
CA GLU A 185 5.85 -0.16 -16.65
C GLU A 185 5.43 -1.63 -16.49
N PRO A 186 5.29 -2.39 -17.60
CA PRO A 186 4.82 -3.78 -17.55
C PRO A 186 5.76 -4.72 -16.79
N ALA A 187 7.04 -4.35 -16.65
CA ALA A 187 8.06 -5.10 -15.94
C ALA A 187 8.23 -4.68 -14.47
N LEU A 188 7.36 -3.80 -13.93
CA LEU A 188 7.47 -3.34 -12.55
C LEU A 188 7.27 -4.53 -11.57
N PRO A 189 8.24 -4.82 -10.69
CA PRO A 189 8.14 -5.95 -9.78
C PRO A 189 6.91 -5.87 -8.87
N GLY A 190 6.19 -6.99 -8.75
CA GLY A 190 5.01 -7.11 -7.89
C GLY A 190 3.73 -6.48 -8.44
N LEU A 191 3.78 -5.73 -9.54
CA LEU A 191 2.62 -5.01 -10.08
C LEU A 191 1.45 -5.94 -10.43
N ARG A 192 1.73 -7.02 -11.16
CA ARG A 192 0.71 -8.00 -11.57
C ARG A 192 0.09 -8.74 -10.38
N LEU A 193 0.88 -8.99 -9.33
CA LEU A 193 0.36 -9.55 -8.08
C LEU A 193 -0.57 -8.56 -7.38
N MET A 194 -0.19 -7.28 -7.28
CA MET A 194 -1.08 -6.24 -6.74
C MET A 194 -2.39 -6.13 -7.54
N LEU A 195 -2.32 -6.23 -8.87
CA LEU A 195 -3.50 -6.22 -9.73
C LEU A 195 -4.38 -7.45 -9.47
N ALA A 196 -3.81 -8.65 -9.33
CA ALA A 196 -4.56 -9.85 -8.96
C ALA A 196 -5.27 -9.67 -7.61
N THR A 197 -4.58 -9.14 -6.60
CA THR A 197 -5.18 -8.82 -5.29
C THR A 197 -6.30 -7.81 -5.42
N ALA A 198 -6.12 -6.75 -6.20
CA ALA A 198 -7.15 -5.73 -6.41
C ALA A 198 -8.41 -6.31 -7.08
N LEU A 199 -8.23 -7.16 -8.10
CA LEU A 199 -9.33 -7.89 -8.75
C LEU A 199 -10.04 -8.82 -7.77
N PHE A 200 -9.31 -9.54 -6.92
CA PHE A 200 -9.87 -10.39 -5.89
C PHE A 200 -10.75 -9.61 -4.89
N VAL A 201 -10.26 -8.47 -4.40
CA VAL A 201 -11.01 -7.60 -3.46
C VAL A 201 -12.25 -7.02 -4.15
N ALA A 202 -12.13 -6.61 -5.41
CA ALA A 202 -13.25 -6.12 -6.22
C ALA A 202 -14.27 -7.20 -6.64
N ARG A 203 -14.10 -8.46 -6.20
CA ARG A 203 -14.93 -9.62 -6.59
C ARG A 203 -14.93 -9.89 -8.11
N GLN A 204 -13.85 -9.53 -8.81
CA GLN A 204 -13.64 -9.85 -10.22
C GLN A 204 -12.90 -11.19 -10.38
N ASP A 205 -13.57 -12.27 -9.97
CA ASP A 205 -12.95 -13.58 -9.81
C ASP A 205 -12.40 -14.17 -11.10
N GLY A 206 -13.12 -14.03 -12.23
CA GLY A 206 -12.68 -14.52 -13.54
C GLY A 206 -11.35 -13.89 -13.98
N PRO A 207 -11.30 -12.56 -14.15
CA PRO A 207 -10.05 -11.86 -14.48
C PRO A 207 -8.93 -12.10 -13.47
N CYS A 208 -9.25 -12.25 -12.18
CA CYS A 208 -8.27 -12.57 -11.15
C CYS A 208 -7.65 -13.96 -11.39
N ARG A 209 -8.49 -14.99 -11.64
CA ARG A 209 -8.03 -16.36 -11.94
C ARG A 209 -7.17 -16.42 -13.19
N ASP A 210 -7.57 -15.73 -14.26
CA ASP A 210 -6.81 -15.69 -15.51
C ASP A 210 -5.40 -15.12 -15.29
N LEU A 211 -5.32 -14.03 -14.51
CA LEU A 211 -4.03 -13.40 -14.17
C LEU A 211 -3.18 -14.30 -13.26
N LEU A 212 -3.78 -14.93 -12.24
CA LEU A 212 -3.08 -15.87 -11.36
C LEU A 212 -2.54 -17.08 -12.12
N ALA A 213 -3.31 -17.62 -13.07
CA ALA A 213 -2.87 -18.73 -13.91
C ALA A 213 -1.61 -18.37 -14.73
N SER A 214 -1.59 -17.16 -15.31
CA SER A 214 -0.39 -16.66 -16.01
C SER A 214 0.80 -16.49 -15.06
N LEU A 215 0.58 -15.91 -13.87
CA LEU A 215 1.66 -15.71 -12.89
C LEU A 215 2.23 -17.04 -12.36
N LEU A 216 1.38 -18.05 -12.15
CA LEU A 216 1.79 -19.39 -11.75
C LEU A 216 2.56 -20.11 -12.86
N ALA A 217 2.16 -19.95 -14.12
CA ALA A 217 2.86 -20.54 -15.27
C ALA A 217 4.27 -19.95 -15.46
N GLU A 218 4.46 -18.67 -15.11
CA GLU A 218 5.75 -17.99 -15.16
C GLU A 218 6.63 -18.28 -13.93
N ALA A 219 6.03 -18.70 -12.82
CA ALA A 219 6.72 -18.92 -11.57
C ALA A 219 7.61 -20.17 -11.61
N LYS A 220 8.90 -20.02 -11.30
CA LYS A 220 9.86 -21.14 -11.22
C LYS A 220 9.59 -22.08 -10.03
N ALA A 221 8.81 -21.63 -9.06
CA ALA A 221 8.34 -22.38 -7.90
C ALA A 221 7.01 -21.79 -7.47
N GLU A 222 6.13 -22.61 -6.88
CA GLU A 222 4.81 -22.19 -6.42
C GLU A 222 4.92 -21.09 -5.35
N PRO A 223 4.42 -19.87 -5.63
CA PRO A 223 4.46 -18.80 -4.65
C PRO A 223 3.36 -18.92 -3.62
N ASP A 224 3.71 -18.94 -2.33
CA ASP A 224 2.74 -18.95 -1.21
C ASP A 224 1.63 -17.91 -1.37
N GLU A 225 1.99 -16.70 -1.82
CA GLU A 225 1.03 -15.59 -2.02
C GLU A 225 0.06 -15.83 -3.18
N LEU A 226 0.53 -16.41 -4.29
CA LEU A 226 -0.34 -16.75 -5.43
C LEU A 226 -1.25 -17.93 -5.05
N MET A 227 -0.70 -18.92 -4.34
CA MET A 227 -1.47 -20.07 -3.87
C MET A 227 -2.55 -19.64 -2.88
N ALA A 228 -2.23 -18.74 -1.94
CA ALA A 228 -3.21 -18.22 -0.99
C ALA A 228 -4.36 -17.48 -1.69
N LEU A 229 -4.09 -16.64 -2.68
CA LEU A 229 -5.14 -15.98 -3.47
C LEU A 229 -5.98 -16.99 -4.27
N GLN A 230 -5.34 -17.99 -4.87
CA GLN A 230 -6.02 -19.06 -5.58
C GLN A 230 -6.96 -19.86 -4.66
N TRP A 231 -6.49 -20.24 -3.46
CA TRP A 231 -7.30 -20.94 -2.46
C TRP A 231 -8.47 -20.11 -1.99
N GLN A 232 -8.28 -18.81 -1.77
CA GLN A 232 -9.39 -17.90 -1.42
C GLN A 232 -10.46 -17.83 -2.51
N LEU A 233 -10.06 -17.85 -3.79
CA LEU A 233 -10.99 -17.90 -4.91
C LEU A 233 -11.74 -19.23 -4.96
N ASP A 234 -11.08 -20.35 -4.65
CA ASP A 234 -11.70 -21.67 -4.61
C ASP A 234 -12.69 -21.81 -3.46
N LEU A 235 -12.35 -21.28 -2.27
CA LEU A 235 -13.29 -21.16 -1.15
C LEU A 235 -14.51 -20.31 -1.51
N ARG A 236 -14.31 -19.16 -2.15
CA ARG A 236 -15.40 -18.29 -2.60
C ARG A 236 -16.30 -18.97 -3.64
N ALA A 237 -15.75 -19.86 -4.45
CA ALA A 237 -16.47 -20.67 -5.43
C ALA A 237 -17.12 -21.94 -4.82
N GLY A 238 -17.04 -22.14 -3.50
CA GLY A 238 -17.64 -23.29 -2.81
C GLY A 238 -16.83 -24.60 -2.91
N LYS A 239 -15.57 -24.54 -3.34
CA LYS A 239 -14.69 -25.72 -3.55
C LYS A 239 -13.87 -26.10 -2.31
N ALA A 240 -14.43 -25.91 -1.13
CA ALA A 240 -13.73 -26.16 0.13
C ALA A 240 -13.29 -27.63 0.31
N PRO A 241 -14.10 -28.66 -0.03
CA PRO A 241 -13.67 -30.06 0.07
C PRO A 241 -12.50 -30.40 -0.86
N GLU A 242 -12.50 -29.88 -2.08
CA GLU A 242 -11.43 -30.08 -3.06
C GLU A 242 -10.14 -29.41 -2.59
N LEU A 243 -10.24 -28.20 -2.05
CA LEU A 243 -9.11 -27.49 -1.46
C LEU A 243 -8.51 -28.27 -0.28
N ALA A 244 -9.34 -28.79 0.62
CA ALA A 244 -8.87 -29.58 1.77
C ALA A 244 -8.06 -30.81 1.31
N ARG A 245 -8.58 -31.56 0.32
CA ARG A 245 -7.87 -32.70 -0.26
C ARG A 245 -6.56 -32.29 -0.93
N ALA A 246 -6.54 -31.16 -1.64
CA ALA A 246 -5.33 -30.65 -2.29
C ALA A 246 -4.26 -30.24 -1.28
N LEU A 247 -4.64 -29.64 -0.15
CA LEU A 247 -3.74 -29.27 0.94
C LEU A 247 -3.18 -30.51 1.67
N GLU A 248 -4.05 -31.49 1.96
CA GLU A 248 -3.64 -32.77 2.56
C GLU A 248 -2.64 -33.54 1.67
N ALA A 249 -2.89 -33.58 0.36
CA ALA A 249 -1.99 -34.22 -0.61
C ALA A 249 -0.62 -33.53 -0.69
N ARG A 250 -0.52 -32.26 -0.32
CA ARG A 250 0.74 -31.50 -0.25
C ARG A 250 1.48 -31.65 1.08
N GLY A 251 0.89 -32.34 2.06
CA GLY A 251 1.44 -32.45 3.41
C GLY A 251 1.47 -31.11 4.16
N GLU A 252 0.70 -30.11 3.71
CA GLU A 252 0.59 -28.83 4.39
C GLU A 252 -0.29 -28.98 5.64
N GLN A 253 0.13 -28.40 6.77
CA GLN A 253 -0.74 -28.32 7.94
C GLN A 253 -1.92 -27.41 7.59
N THR A 254 -3.13 -27.97 7.65
CA THR A 254 -4.41 -27.29 7.33
C THR A 254 -4.57 -25.97 8.08
N THR A 255 -4.03 -25.89 9.30
CA THR A 255 -4.00 -24.68 10.13
C THR A 255 -3.11 -23.58 9.55
N GLN A 256 -1.97 -23.93 8.94
CA GLN A 256 -1.05 -22.96 8.34
C GLN A 256 -1.63 -22.39 7.04
N ALA A 257 -2.26 -23.23 6.21
CA ALA A 257 -3.00 -22.79 5.02
C ALA A 257 -4.21 -21.90 5.38
N ALA A 258 -4.94 -22.24 6.46
CA ALA A 258 -6.03 -21.40 6.98
C ALA A 258 -5.53 -20.05 7.53
N LEU A 259 -4.40 -20.05 8.25
CA LEU A 259 -3.75 -18.83 8.76
C LEU A 259 -3.22 -17.95 7.62
N TRP A 260 -2.66 -18.54 6.56
CA TRP A 260 -2.26 -17.82 5.34
C TRP A 260 -3.46 -17.25 4.58
N THR A 261 -4.53 -18.03 4.44
CA THR A 261 -5.81 -17.58 3.86
C THR A 261 -6.39 -16.41 4.65
N LEU A 262 -6.28 -16.42 5.98
CA LEU A 262 -6.70 -15.31 6.84
C LEU A 262 -5.73 -14.12 6.81
N ALA A 263 -4.43 -14.36 6.64
CA ALA A 263 -3.39 -13.34 6.57
C ALA A 263 -3.48 -12.53 5.27
N VAL A 264 -3.62 -13.20 4.11
CA VAL A 264 -3.85 -12.55 2.81
C VAL A 264 -5.17 -11.78 2.77
N ALA A 265 -6.19 -12.27 3.49
CA ALA A 265 -7.44 -11.53 3.66
C ALA A 265 -7.32 -10.27 4.56
N ARG A 266 -6.24 -10.16 5.35
CA ARG A 266 -6.03 -9.07 6.32
C ARG A 266 -4.94 -8.06 5.93
N LEU A 267 -3.90 -8.43 5.19
CA LEU A 267 -2.81 -7.56 4.70
C LEU A 267 -2.12 -8.27 3.52
N HIS A 268 -1.55 -7.60 2.51
CA HIS A 268 -0.22 -6.96 2.51
C HIS A 268 -0.02 -6.30 1.12
N THR A 269 0.45 -5.06 0.93
CA THR A 269 1.79 -4.48 1.20
C THR A 269 2.96 -5.42 0.93
N TYR A 270 3.31 -5.53 -0.36
CA TYR A 270 4.62 -5.91 -0.91
C TYR A 270 5.44 -6.96 -0.15
N ARG A 271 5.50 -8.19 -0.67
CA ARG A 271 6.61 -9.12 -0.41
C ARG A 271 6.91 -10.00 -1.62
N ARG A 272 7.79 -9.54 -2.51
CA ARG A 272 8.71 -10.44 -3.24
C ARG A 272 9.86 -9.66 -3.88
N GLY A 273 11.01 -9.70 -3.21
CA GLY A 273 12.30 -9.52 -3.87
C GLY A 273 12.76 -10.90 -4.34
N GLU A 274 12.83 -11.11 -5.66
CA GLU A 274 13.61 -12.20 -6.20
C GLU A 274 15.09 -11.94 -5.88
N GLY A 275 15.64 -12.72 -4.95
CA GLY A 275 17.07 -12.81 -4.70
C GLY A 275 17.53 -14.25 -4.92
N LYS A 276 17.87 -14.61 -6.15
CA LYS A 276 18.80 -15.73 -6.40
C LYS A 276 20.21 -15.17 -6.51
N ALA A 277 21.09 -15.60 -5.60
CA ALA A 277 22.52 -15.95 -5.78
C ALA A 277 23.16 -16.02 -4.38
N GLY A 278 23.96 -17.01 -3.95
CA GLY A 278 24.41 -18.32 -4.41
C GLY A 278 24.80 -19.09 -3.11
N GLY A 279 24.73 -20.41 -3.02
CA GLY A 279 25.74 -21.28 -3.58
C GLY A 279 27.11 -21.07 -2.90
N GLY A 280 27.43 -21.84 -1.85
CA GLY A 280 28.82 -21.98 -1.40
C GLY A 280 29.03 -22.31 0.07
N LYS A 281 29.03 -23.63 0.35
CA LYS A 281 29.64 -24.36 1.49
C LYS A 281 29.32 -23.91 2.92
#